data_AF-A0A0R0AHL7-F1
#
_entry.id   AF-A0A0R0AHL7-F1
#
_cell.length_a   1.000
_cell.length_b   1.000
_cell.length_c   1.000
_cell.angle_alpha   90.00
_cell.angle_beta   90.00
_cell.angle_gamma   90.00
#
_symmetry.space_group_name_H-M   'P 1'
#
loop_
_entity.id
_entity.type
_entity.pdbx_description
1 polymer ?
#
loop_
_entity_poly.entity_id
_entity_poly.type
_entity_poly.pdbx_seq_one_letter_code
_entity_poly.pdbx_strand_id
1 'polypeptide(L)'
;MRAPLTRRTGVLTGVILLACWLGWTATSFAALGTRPVGDAAAVAQLLARLEGSGLRLPPGQPLALRLPSSGCTCLDGDATWRQTVLAIEAQGGRAITLPAAFVDGHGYALLVLDQRGQPVYAGPLALPALYCGQGRAALADWLPDLLSAHTPPLILPPRCSC
;
A
#
# COMPACT_ATOMS: atom_id res chain seq x y z
N MET A 1 -63.45 28.47 -3.52
CA MET A 1 -62.76 27.30 -2.94
C MET A 1 -61.86 26.66 -4.01
N ARG A 2 -60.55 26.92 -3.99
CA ARG A 2 -59.56 26.17 -4.78
C ARG A 2 -58.33 25.95 -3.89
N ALA A 3 -58.01 24.69 -3.64
CA ALA A 3 -57.03 24.23 -2.69
C ALA A 3 -55.58 24.35 -3.23
N PRO A 4 -54.57 24.49 -2.35
CA PRO A 4 -53.18 24.74 -2.72
C PRO A 4 -52.47 23.46 -3.18
N LEU A 5 -52.31 23.29 -4.50
CA LEU A 5 -51.55 22.17 -5.10
C LEU A 5 -50.02 22.37 -5.05
N THR A 6 -49.53 23.55 -4.67
CA THR A 6 -48.11 23.92 -4.70
C THR A 6 -47.26 23.33 -3.57
N ARG A 7 -47.87 22.87 -2.47
CA ARG A 7 -47.11 22.39 -1.29
C ARG A 7 -46.60 20.96 -1.43
N ARG A 8 -47.27 20.11 -2.22
CA ARG A 8 -46.88 18.70 -2.42
C ARG A 8 -45.69 18.56 -3.37
N THR A 9 -45.57 19.45 -4.35
CA THR A 9 -44.48 19.41 -5.34
C THR A 9 -43.13 19.70 -4.72
N GLY A 10 -43.04 20.69 -3.82
CA GLY A 10 -41.77 21.01 -3.13
C GLY A 10 -41.26 19.89 -2.22
N VAL A 11 -42.16 19.14 -1.57
CA VAL A 11 -41.79 17.99 -0.74
C VAL A 11 -41.25 16.84 -1.61
N LEU A 12 -41.88 16.58 -2.75
CA LEU A 12 -41.40 15.55 -3.69
C LEU A 12 -40.03 15.90 -4.28
N THR A 13 -39.80 17.16 -4.67
CA THR A 13 -38.49 17.59 -5.17
C THR A 13 -37.40 17.48 -4.11
N GLY A 14 -37.72 17.83 -2.85
CA GLY A 14 -36.80 17.67 -1.72
C GLY A 14 -36.44 16.21 -1.45
N VAL A 15 -37.42 15.30 -1.49
CA VAL A 15 -37.18 13.85 -1.31
C VAL A 15 -36.34 13.27 -2.44
N ILE A 16 -36.55 13.70 -3.69
CA ILE A 16 -35.75 13.25 -4.83
C ILE A 16 -34.29 13.73 -4.71
N LEU A 17 -34.06 14.99 -4.35
CA LEU A 17 -32.72 15.52 -4.11
C LEU A 17 -32.02 14.80 -2.96
N LEU A 18 -32.73 14.53 -1.87
CA LEU A 18 -32.19 13.79 -0.72
C LEU A 18 -31.81 12.35 -1.10
N ALA A 19 -32.67 11.65 -1.85
CA ALA A 19 -32.39 10.30 -2.32
C ALA A 19 -31.20 10.26 -3.28
N CYS A 20 -31.08 11.26 -4.17
CA CYS A 20 -29.95 11.40 -5.09
C CYS A 20 -28.64 11.66 -4.32
N TRP A 21 -28.67 12.51 -3.29
CA TRP A 21 -27.53 12.80 -2.44
C TRP A 21 -27.10 11.59 -1.58
N LEU A 22 -28.07 10.85 -1.02
CA LEU A 22 -27.79 9.61 -0.28
C LEU A 22 -27.23 8.50 -1.17
N GLY A 23 -27.72 8.38 -2.41
CA GLY A 23 -27.17 7.44 -3.40
C GLY A 23 -25.72 7.76 -3.78
N TRP A 24 -25.40 9.05 -3.96
CA TRP A 24 -24.05 9.48 -4.28
C TRP A 24 -23.06 9.35 -3.12
N THR A 25 -23.49 9.64 -1.89
CA THR A 25 -22.64 9.44 -0.70
C THR A 25 -22.40 7.96 -0.43
N ALA A 26 -23.43 7.11 -0.51
CA ALA A 26 -23.28 5.67 -0.32
C ALA A 26 -22.29 5.04 -1.33
N THR A 27 -22.35 5.44 -2.61
CA THR A 27 -21.41 4.94 -3.63
C THR A 27 -19.99 5.48 -3.44
N SER A 28 -19.84 6.74 -3.01
CA SER A 28 -18.54 7.33 -2.68
C SER A 28 -17.88 6.65 -1.46
N PHE A 29 -18.66 6.33 -0.42
CA PHE A 29 -18.17 5.57 0.73
C PHE A 29 -17.86 4.11 0.38
N ALA A 30 -18.64 3.48 -0.50
CA ALA A 30 -18.33 2.15 -1.00
C ALA A 30 -17.00 2.13 -1.80
N ALA A 31 -16.74 3.16 -2.60
CA ALA A 31 -15.48 3.32 -3.33
C ALA A 31 -14.28 3.60 -2.40
N LEU A 32 -14.50 4.22 -1.25
CA LEU A 32 -13.48 4.38 -0.20
C LEU A 32 -13.25 3.08 0.60
N GLY A 33 -14.27 2.22 0.71
CA GLY A 33 -14.18 0.92 1.36
C GLY A 33 -13.39 -0.13 0.55
N THR A 34 -13.29 0.05 -0.77
CA THR A 34 -12.38 -0.74 -1.60
C THR A 34 -10.94 -0.31 -1.34
N ARG A 35 -10.29 -0.97 -0.38
CA ARG A 35 -8.82 -0.97 -0.25
C ARG A 35 -8.24 -1.22 -1.64
N PRO A 36 -7.26 -0.43 -2.12
CA PRO A 36 -6.50 -0.82 -3.28
C PRO A 36 -5.83 -2.14 -2.94
N VAL A 37 -6.38 -3.24 -3.45
CA VAL A 37 -5.75 -4.55 -3.37
C VAL A 37 -4.60 -4.46 -4.35
N GLY A 38 -3.41 -4.11 -3.85
CA GLY A 38 -2.20 -4.35 -4.62
C GLY A 38 -2.17 -5.82 -5.03
N ASP A 39 -1.60 -6.09 -6.19
CA ASP A 39 -1.71 -7.39 -6.84
C ASP A 39 -0.97 -8.47 -6.03
N ALA A 40 -1.70 -9.15 -5.15
CA ALA A 40 -1.17 -10.23 -4.31
C ALA A 40 -0.63 -11.38 -5.16
N ALA A 41 -1.16 -11.59 -6.36
CA ALA A 41 -0.63 -12.57 -7.30
C ALA A 41 0.73 -12.12 -7.84
N ALA A 42 0.92 -10.82 -8.12
CA ALA A 42 2.22 -10.28 -8.49
C ALA A 42 3.26 -10.43 -7.36
N VAL A 43 2.88 -10.19 -6.10
CA VAL A 43 3.78 -10.41 -4.95
C VAL A 43 4.12 -11.90 -4.79
N ALA A 44 3.16 -12.81 -4.95
CA ALA A 44 3.41 -14.24 -4.91
C ALA A 44 4.35 -14.70 -6.04
N GLN A 45 4.16 -14.19 -7.26
CA GLN A 45 5.05 -14.46 -8.39
C GLN A 45 6.46 -13.92 -8.16
N LEU A 46 6.58 -12.75 -7.54
CA LEU A 46 7.87 -12.17 -7.17
C LEU A 46 8.59 -13.07 -6.14
N LEU A 47 7.90 -13.50 -5.09
CA LEU A 47 8.45 -14.43 -4.10
C LEU A 47 8.93 -15.74 -4.74
N ALA A 48 8.10 -16.36 -5.60
CA ALA A 48 8.47 -17.59 -6.30
C ALA A 48 9.72 -17.43 -7.17
N ARG A 49 9.93 -16.26 -7.80
CA ARG A 49 11.15 -15.98 -8.55
C ARG A 49 12.36 -15.78 -7.66
N LEU A 50 12.20 -15.09 -6.53
CA LEU A 50 13.30 -14.91 -5.57
C LEU A 50 13.77 -16.28 -5.06
N GLU A 51 12.84 -17.17 -4.73
CA GLU A 51 13.15 -18.55 -4.35
C GLU A 51 13.82 -19.32 -5.49
N GLY A 52 13.26 -19.24 -6.71
CA GLY A 52 13.82 -19.88 -7.91
C GLY A 52 15.21 -19.38 -8.31
N SER A 53 15.56 -18.14 -7.96
CA SER A 53 16.89 -17.56 -8.18
C SER A 53 17.96 -18.04 -7.19
N GLY A 54 17.56 -18.82 -6.17
CA GLY A 54 18.45 -19.28 -5.12
C GLY A 54 18.66 -18.27 -3.98
N LEU A 55 17.89 -17.17 -3.94
CA LEU A 55 17.89 -16.26 -2.81
C LEU A 55 17.25 -16.97 -1.60
N ARG A 56 18.08 -17.51 -0.70
CA ARG A 56 17.60 -18.10 0.54
C ARG A 56 17.18 -17.02 1.52
N LEU A 57 15.87 -16.91 1.74
CA LEU A 57 15.27 -16.10 2.78
C LEU A 57 15.62 -16.73 4.14
N PRO A 58 16.37 -16.05 5.03
CA PRO A 58 16.74 -16.61 6.32
C PRO A 58 15.48 -16.81 7.17
N PRO A 59 15.22 -18.03 7.68
CA PRO A 59 14.06 -18.27 8.52
C PRO A 59 14.22 -17.58 9.88
N GLY A 60 13.11 -17.11 10.46
CA GLY A 60 13.05 -16.65 11.84
C GLY A 60 13.41 -15.19 12.08
N GLN A 61 13.60 -14.39 11.03
CA GLN A 61 13.90 -12.96 11.15
C GLN A 61 13.21 -12.13 10.07
N PRO A 62 12.78 -10.89 10.37
CA PRO A 62 12.23 -10.00 9.35
C PRO A 62 13.23 -9.75 8.22
N LEU A 63 12.73 -9.58 7.00
CA LEU A 63 13.57 -9.30 5.85
C LEU A 63 13.01 -8.16 5.01
N ALA A 64 13.81 -7.14 4.71
CA ALA A 64 13.50 -6.14 3.70
C ALA A 64 14.34 -6.34 2.44
N LEU A 65 13.68 -6.29 1.29
CA LEU A 65 14.26 -6.45 -0.02
C LEU A 65 14.03 -5.17 -0.82
N ARG A 66 15.12 -4.44 -1.12
CA ARG A 66 15.08 -3.35 -2.10
C ARG A 66 15.16 -3.95 -3.48
N LEU A 67 14.10 -3.75 -4.25
CA LEU A 67 13.99 -4.23 -5.63
C LEU A 67 14.40 -3.12 -6.59
N PRO A 68 15.20 -3.45 -7.61
CA PRO A 68 15.53 -2.49 -8.64
C PRO A 68 14.31 -2.35 -9.58
N SER A 69 13.70 -1.16 -9.60
CA SER A 69 12.56 -0.86 -10.46
C SER A 69 13.00 -0.15 -11.75
N SER A 70 12.71 -0.73 -12.91
CA SER A 70 12.84 -0.04 -14.20
C SER A 70 11.74 1.01 -14.31
N GLY A 71 12.09 2.29 -14.15
CA GLY A 71 11.17 3.40 -14.41
C GLY A 71 10.99 4.41 -13.27
N CYS A 72 11.53 4.16 -12.07
CA CYS A 72 11.46 5.10 -10.95
C CYS A 72 12.87 5.51 -10.48
N THR A 73 13.34 6.68 -10.91
CA THR A 73 14.58 7.32 -10.41
C THR A 73 14.23 8.40 -9.38
N CYS A 74 14.00 8.02 -8.12
CA CYS A 74 13.76 8.98 -7.04
C CYS A 74 15.08 9.34 -6.32
N LEU A 75 15.40 10.63 -6.24
CA LEU A 75 16.59 11.18 -5.57
C LEU A 75 16.62 10.89 -4.05
N ASP A 76 15.46 10.75 -3.40
CA ASP A 76 15.32 10.51 -1.95
C ASP A 76 15.29 9.00 -1.57
N GLY A 77 15.37 8.10 -2.55
CA GLY A 77 15.22 6.66 -2.34
C GLY A 77 16.29 6.05 -1.44
N ASP A 78 17.51 6.58 -1.47
CA ASP A 78 18.63 6.03 -0.67
C ASP A 78 18.55 6.42 0.81
N ALA A 79 18.12 7.65 1.11
CA ALA A 79 17.92 8.09 2.48
C ALA A 79 16.78 7.32 3.15
N THR A 80 15.67 7.17 2.44
CA THR A 80 14.51 6.41 2.92
C THR A 80 14.87 4.93 3.07
N TRP A 81 15.69 4.37 2.15
CA TRP A 81 16.14 2.99 2.25
C TRP A 81 17.00 2.78 3.49
N ARG A 82 17.91 3.72 3.78
CA ARG A 82 18.75 3.66 4.98
C ARG A 82 17.92 3.69 6.26
N GLN A 83 16.86 4.49 6.31
CA GLN A 83 15.93 4.51 7.45
C GLN A 83 15.21 3.16 7.61
N THR A 84 14.73 2.57 6.51
CA THR A 84 14.11 1.24 6.53
C THR A 84 15.09 0.16 6.98
N VAL A 85 16.34 0.19 6.51
CA VAL A 85 17.40 -0.73 6.95
C VAL A 85 17.57 -0.67 8.46
N LEU A 86 17.74 0.53 9.03
CA LEU A 86 17.88 0.71 10.47
C LEU A 86 16.66 0.20 11.24
N ALA A 87 15.46 0.46 10.74
CA ALA A 87 14.22 -0.01 11.38
C ALA A 87 14.10 -1.54 11.36
N ILE A 88 14.46 -2.20 10.26
CA ILE A 88 14.49 -3.67 10.16
C ILE A 88 15.53 -4.26 11.11
N GLU A 89 16.74 -3.70 11.12
CA GLU A 89 17.84 -4.15 11.98
C GLU A 89 17.48 -3.98 13.47
N ALA A 90 16.78 -2.91 13.83
CA ALA A 90 16.26 -2.71 15.19
C ALA A 90 15.24 -3.79 15.62
N GLN A 91 14.58 -4.46 14.66
CA GLN A 91 13.68 -5.59 14.88
C GLN A 91 14.39 -6.95 14.76
N GLY A 92 15.73 -6.98 14.74
CA GLY A 92 16.53 -8.19 14.57
C GLY A 92 16.46 -8.78 13.15
N GLY A 93 15.99 -8.00 12.18
CA GLY A 93 15.87 -8.40 10.79
C GLY A 93 17.11 -8.11 9.96
N ARG A 94 17.01 -8.36 8.65
CA ARG A 94 18.05 -8.02 7.66
C ARG A 94 17.46 -7.25 6.48
N ALA A 95 18.26 -6.37 5.91
CA ALA A 95 17.92 -5.67 4.68
C ALA A 95 18.89 -6.07 3.56
N ILE A 96 18.36 -6.36 2.36
CA ILE A 96 19.15 -6.76 1.18
C ILE A 96 18.73 -5.89 0.01
N THR A 97 19.71 -5.39 -0.74
CA THR A 97 19.47 -4.76 -2.04
C THR A 97 19.70 -5.80 -3.13
N LEU A 98 18.69 -6.06 -3.93
CA LEU A 98 18.79 -7.04 -5.01
C LEU A 98 19.53 -6.43 -6.21
N PRO A 99 20.38 -7.21 -6.91
CA PRO A 99 21.10 -6.72 -8.08
C PRO A 99 20.15 -6.46 -9.25
N ALA A 100 20.58 -5.62 -10.20
CA ALA A 100 19.78 -5.21 -11.36
C ALA A 100 19.30 -6.38 -12.25
N ALA A 101 19.89 -7.58 -12.12
CA ALA A 101 19.39 -8.78 -12.78
C ALA A 101 17.97 -9.19 -12.32
N PHE A 102 17.49 -8.66 -11.20
CA PHE A 102 16.13 -8.82 -10.68
C PHE A 102 15.18 -7.68 -11.10
N VAL A 103 15.59 -6.81 -12.05
CA VAL A 103 14.73 -5.79 -12.66
C VAL A 103 13.71 -6.49 -13.54
N ASP A 104 12.66 -6.99 -12.92
CA ASP A 104 11.49 -7.50 -13.62
C ASP A 104 10.34 -6.54 -13.34
N GLY A 105 9.54 -6.22 -14.36
CA GLY A 105 8.50 -5.18 -14.40
C GLY A 105 7.32 -5.31 -13.43
N HIS A 106 7.55 -5.78 -12.20
CA HIS A 106 6.63 -5.87 -11.08
C HIS A 106 6.31 -4.52 -10.44
N GLY A 107 7.15 -3.52 -10.70
CA GLY A 107 6.94 -2.12 -10.32
C GLY A 107 6.99 -1.83 -8.80
N TYR A 108 7.27 -2.83 -7.96
CA TYR A 108 7.53 -2.62 -6.53
C TYR A 108 9.00 -2.22 -6.31
N ALA A 109 9.24 -1.25 -5.44
CA ALA A 109 10.59 -0.83 -5.06
C ALA A 109 11.06 -1.49 -3.75
N LEU A 110 10.11 -1.95 -2.93
CA LEU A 110 10.37 -2.54 -1.62
C LEU A 110 9.38 -3.68 -1.34
N LEU A 111 9.91 -4.79 -0.83
CA LEU A 111 9.18 -5.92 -0.28
C LEU A 111 9.70 -6.19 1.14
N VAL A 112 8.81 -6.32 2.12
CA VAL A 112 9.15 -6.69 3.49
C VAL A 112 8.42 -7.98 3.86
N LEU A 113 9.16 -8.90 4.47
CA LEU A 113 8.69 -10.19 4.95
C LEU A 113 8.79 -10.26 6.47
N ASP A 114 7.83 -10.94 7.10
CA ASP A 114 7.88 -11.28 8.52
C ASP A 114 8.90 -12.41 8.80
N GLN A 115 9.01 -12.79 10.06
CA GLN A 115 9.88 -13.90 10.52
C GLN A 115 9.51 -15.27 9.94
N ARG A 116 8.29 -15.43 9.42
CA ARG A 116 7.79 -16.64 8.76
C ARG A 116 8.04 -16.61 7.25
N GLY A 117 8.67 -15.55 6.73
CA GLY A 117 8.85 -15.33 5.30
C GLY A 117 7.58 -14.91 4.56
N GLN A 118 6.53 -14.52 5.29
CA GLN A 118 5.28 -14.05 4.67
C GLN A 118 5.39 -12.57 4.33
N PRO A 119 4.88 -12.13 3.16
CA PRO A 119 4.87 -10.72 2.82
C PRO A 119 4.01 -9.95 3.83
N VAL A 120 4.54 -8.86 4.38
CA VAL A 120 3.80 -7.91 5.21
C VAL A 120 3.65 -6.55 4.54
N TYR A 121 4.59 -6.22 3.64
CA TYR A 121 4.54 -4.98 2.85
C TYR A 121 5.11 -5.21 1.47
N ALA A 122 4.46 -4.67 0.44
CA ALA A 122 5.02 -4.55 -0.90
C ALA A 122 4.57 -3.23 -1.51
N GLY A 123 5.50 -2.40 -2.00
CA GLY A 123 5.13 -1.06 -2.40
C GLY A 123 6.31 -0.15 -2.78
N PRO A 124 6.04 1.16 -2.87
CA PRO A 124 7.09 2.15 -3.04
C PRO A 124 7.96 2.25 -1.77
N LEU A 125 9.16 2.79 -1.95
CA LEU A 125 10.12 2.91 -0.86
C LEU A 125 9.82 4.12 0.04
N ALA A 126 9.33 5.21 -0.57
CA ALA A 126 8.70 6.33 0.12
C ALA A 126 7.19 6.21 -0.03
N LEU A 127 6.44 6.28 1.09
CA LEU A 127 4.99 6.34 0.99
C LEU A 127 4.58 7.69 0.38
N PRO A 128 3.74 7.70 -0.66
CA PRO A 128 3.18 8.94 -1.15
C PRO A 128 2.36 9.62 -0.05
N ALA A 129 2.29 10.95 -0.08
CA ALA A 129 1.45 11.78 0.81
C ALA A 129 -0.07 11.46 0.73
N LEU A 130 -0.46 10.39 0.04
CA LEU A 130 -1.81 9.86 -0.12
C LEU A 130 -2.42 9.30 1.17
N TYR A 131 -1.65 9.19 2.26
CA TYR A 131 -2.22 9.02 3.60
C TYR A 131 -2.78 10.35 4.13
N CYS A 132 -3.92 10.76 3.57
CA CYS A 132 -4.92 11.70 4.11
C CYS A 132 -4.45 12.65 5.23
N GLY A 133 -3.55 13.59 4.91
CA GLY A 133 -3.20 14.70 5.81
C GLY A 133 -2.24 14.37 6.96
N GLN A 134 -1.73 13.14 7.06
CA GLN A 134 -0.59 12.84 7.92
C GLN A 134 0.69 13.03 7.12
N GLY A 135 1.47 14.07 7.47
CA GLY A 135 2.75 14.36 6.83
C GLY A 135 3.65 13.12 6.81
N ARG A 136 4.54 13.04 5.79
CA ARG A 136 5.52 11.97 5.47
C ARG A 136 5.84 11.04 6.66
N ALA A 137 4.94 10.13 7.02
CA ALA A 137 5.26 9.08 7.98
C ALA A 137 6.21 8.14 7.24
N ALA A 138 7.42 7.98 7.77
CA ALA A 138 8.38 7.10 7.15
C ALA A 138 7.89 5.67 7.36
N LEU A 139 8.07 4.79 6.36
CA LEU A 139 7.75 3.36 6.52
C LEU A 139 8.39 2.77 7.79
N ALA A 140 9.58 3.28 8.14
CA ALA A 140 10.31 2.96 9.35
C ALA A 140 9.46 3.11 10.63
N ASP A 141 8.58 4.11 10.70
CA ASP A 141 7.77 4.40 11.89
C ASP A 141 6.66 3.36 12.10
N TRP A 142 6.14 2.76 11.01
CA TRP A 142 5.06 1.78 11.05
C TRP A 142 5.54 0.33 10.98
N LEU A 143 6.82 0.15 10.71
CA LEU A 143 7.42 -1.17 10.52
C LEU A 143 7.28 -2.09 11.74
N PRO A 144 7.45 -1.62 13.00
CA PRO A 144 7.24 -2.47 14.16
C PRO A 144 5.80 -3.01 14.23
N ASP A 145 4.82 -2.16 13.94
CA ASP A 145 3.40 -2.54 13.94
C ASP A 145 3.09 -3.51 12.79
N LEU A 146 3.65 -3.29 11.60
CA LEU A 146 3.50 -4.19 10.45
C LEU A 146 4.09 -5.59 10.70
N LEU A 147 5.20 -5.65 11.44
CA LEU A 147 5.89 -6.91 11.74
C LEU A 147 5.26 -7.67 12.92
N SER A 148 4.65 -6.96 13.87
CA SER A 148 4.04 -7.55 15.06
C SER A 148 2.56 -7.90 14.85
N ALA A 149 1.84 -7.13 14.03
CA ALA A 149 0.44 -7.35 13.79
C ALA A 149 0.21 -8.49 12.78
N HIS A 150 -0.69 -9.42 13.12
CA HIS A 150 -1.23 -10.41 12.17
C HIS A 150 -2.27 -9.77 11.25
N THR A 151 -1.89 -8.66 10.63
CA THR A 151 -2.74 -7.89 9.72
C THR A 151 -2.54 -8.42 8.30
N PRO A 152 -3.57 -8.39 7.43
CA PRO A 152 -3.36 -8.65 6.01
C PRO A 152 -2.22 -7.79 5.44
N PRO A 153 -1.44 -8.33 4.49
CA PRO A 153 -0.29 -7.62 3.92
C PRO A 153 -0.69 -6.28 3.33
N LEU A 154 0.12 -5.26 3.59
CA LEU A 154 -0.05 -3.95 2.98
C LEU A 154 0.63 -3.95 1.61
N ILE A 155 -0.13 -4.28 0.57
CA ILE A 155 0.34 -4.26 -0.81
C ILE A 155 -0.18 -2.98 -1.47
N LEU A 156 0.72 -2.04 -1.68
CA LEU A 156 0.43 -0.77 -2.34
C LEU A 156 0.71 -0.90 -3.84
N PRO A 157 -0.13 -0.33 -4.72
CA PRO A 157 0.08 -0.44 -6.15
C PRO A 157 1.48 0.08 -6.53
N PRO A 158 2.14 -0.56 -7.51
CA PRO A 158 3.43 -0.13 -8.01
C PRO A 158 3.28 1.25 -8.63
N ARG A 159 3.68 2.29 -7.89
CA ARG A 159 3.72 3.67 -8.36
C ARG A 159 5.10 4.22 -8.08
N CYS A 160 5.66 4.94 -9.05
CA CYS A 160 6.79 5.81 -8.79
C CYS A 160 6.29 7.01 -7.98
N SER A 161 6.18 6.87 -6.66
CA SER A 161 6.01 8.02 -5.79
C SER A 161 7.39 8.52 -5.39
N CYS A 162 7.91 9.43 -6.20
CA CYS A 162 8.72 10.54 -5.72
C CYS A 162 7.73 11.66 -5.37
#